data_AF-A0AAV4XLS5-F1
#
_entry.id   AF-A0AAV4XLS5-F1
#
_cell.length_a   1.000
_cell.length_b   1.000
_cell.length_c   1.000
_cell.angle_alpha   90.00
_cell.angle_beta   90.00
_cell.angle_gamma   90.00
#
_symmetry.space_group_name_H-M   'P 1'
#
loop_
_entity.id
_entity.type
_entity.pdbx_description
1 polymer ?
#
loop_
_entity_poly.entity_id
_entity_poly.type
_entity_poly.pdbx_seq_one_letter_code
_entity_poly.pdbx_strand_id
1 'polypeptide(L)'
;MHTAYDKASKPKHFHSNIKLPLEIKSKIKERNRTRKLWQRTRDPTLKTDFQNLNCEIKDLISNHKNIAWENFTDSLNDNTKNSGGKVKSMRKSLQNIPPLETDANRHSGFPCRKGRGNRRLLEAPI
;
A
#
# COMPACT_ATOMS: atom_id res chain seq x y z
N MET A 1 38.44 13.25 3.28
CA MET A 1 37.16 13.38 3.99
C MET A 1 36.18 12.37 3.39
N HIS A 2 36.09 11.16 3.93
CA HIS A 2 35.13 10.15 3.47
C HIS A 2 33.84 10.30 4.27
N THR A 3 32.75 10.66 3.59
CA THR A 3 31.44 10.87 4.22
C THR A 3 30.80 9.52 4.55
N ALA A 4 30.38 9.33 5.81
CA ALA A 4 29.79 8.09 6.33
C ALA A 4 28.50 7.62 5.58
N TYR A 5 27.96 8.45 4.70
CA TYR A 5 26.77 8.19 3.88
C TYR A 5 26.96 7.12 2.80
N ASP A 6 28.19 6.80 2.41
CA ASP A 6 28.46 5.80 1.36
C ASP A 6 28.28 4.35 1.84
N LYS A 7 28.11 4.13 3.15
CA LYS A 7 27.91 2.80 3.75
C LYS A 7 26.45 2.45 4.06
N ALA A 8 25.49 3.31 3.73
CA ALA A 8 24.08 2.97 3.90
C ALA A 8 23.71 1.86 2.90
N SER A 9 23.43 0.66 3.43
CA SER A 9 22.92 -0.46 2.63
C SER A 9 21.60 -0.04 1.99
N LYS A 10 21.59 0.17 0.67
CA LYS A 10 20.35 0.47 -0.07
C LYS A 10 19.38 -0.70 0.21
N PRO A 11 18.11 -0.43 0.59
CA PRO A 11 17.16 -1.50 0.83
C PRO A 11 17.13 -2.41 -0.40
N LYS A 12 17.30 -3.72 -0.18
CA LYS A 12 17.17 -4.71 -1.24
C LYS A 12 15.77 -4.56 -1.82
N HIS A 13 15.68 -4.02 -3.03
CA HIS A 13 14.41 -3.94 -3.73
C HIS A 13 13.99 -5.37 -4.01
N PHE A 14 13.07 -5.92 -3.19
CA PHE A 14 12.46 -7.21 -3.47
C PHE A 14 11.67 -7.05 -4.76
N HIS A 15 12.31 -7.29 -5.90
CA HIS A 15 11.61 -7.57 -7.12
C HIS A 15 10.89 -8.90 -6.91
N SER A 16 9.68 -8.83 -6.35
CA SER A 16 8.72 -9.91 -6.51
C SER A 16 8.71 -10.27 -8.00
N ASN A 17 8.92 -11.55 -8.34
CA ASN A 17 8.94 -12.09 -9.71
C ASN A 17 7.57 -11.95 -10.44
N ILE A 18 6.81 -10.90 -10.13
CA ILE A 18 5.59 -10.48 -10.81
C ILE A 18 6.02 -9.96 -12.17
N LYS A 19 6.06 -10.88 -13.14
CA LYS A 19 6.27 -10.53 -14.54
C LYS A 19 5.06 -9.73 -15.00
N LEU A 20 5.25 -8.42 -15.19
CA LEU A 20 4.24 -7.56 -15.81
C LEU A 20 3.85 -8.12 -17.20
N PRO A 21 2.56 -8.04 -17.58
CA PRO A 21 2.09 -8.32 -18.93
C PRO A 21 2.90 -7.57 -19.99
N LEU A 22 3.08 -8.20 -21.16
CA LEU A 22 3.83 -7.63 -22.27
C LEU A 22 3.25 -6.28 -22.74
N GLU A 23 1.94 -6.16 -22.74
CA GLU A 23 1.23 -4.93 -23.11
C GLU A 23 1.65 -3.73 -22.24
N ILE A 24 1.59 -3.88 -20.91
CA ILE A 24 2.02 -2.86 -19.95
C ILE A 24 3.50 -2.51 -20.15
N LYS A 25 4.35 -3.51 -20.42
CA LYS A 25 5.78 -3.27 -20.71
C LYS A 25 5.98 -2.46 -21.99
N SER A 26 5.22 -2.75 -23.04
CA SER A 26 5.28 -2.00 -24.31
C SER A 26 4.88 -0.54 -24.11
N LYS A 27 3.77 -0.28 -23.41
CA LYS A 27 3.33 1.08 -23.06
C LYS A 27 4.34 1.83 -22.19
N ILE A 28 4.96 1.16 -21.22
CA ILE A 28 6.05 1.74 -20.42
C ILE A 28 7.23 2.17 -21.29
N LYS A 29 7.63 1.33 -22.28
CA LYS A 29 8.71 1.68 -23.21
C LYS A 29 8.35 2.90 -24.04
N GLU A 30 7.12 2.96 -24.54
CA GLU A 30 6.61 4.10 -25.31
C GLU A 30 6.62 5.39 -24.48
N ARG A 31 6.04 5.38 -23.29
CA ARG A 31 6.08 6.50 -22.34
C ARG A 31 7.51 6.98 -22.09
N ASN A 32 8.44 6.05 -21.89
CA ASN A 32 9.85 6.39 -21.65
C ASN A 32 10.50 7.05 -22.88
N ARG A 33 10.17 6.59 -24.10
CA ARG A 33 10.62 7.22 -25.36
C ARG A 33 10.06 8.64 -25.47
N THR A 34 8.77 8.83 -25.25
CA THR A 34 8.11 10.16 -25.29
C THR A 34 8.73 11.10 -24.28
N ARG A 35 8.99 10.64 -23.04
CA ARG A 35 9.69 11.44 -22.02
C ARG A 35 11.08 11.87 -22.48
N LYS A 36 11.87 10.97 -23.06
CA LYS A 36 13.22 11.31 -23.58
C LYS A 36 13.12 12.37 -24.67
N LEU A 37 12.14 12.24 -25.57
CA LEU A 37 11.94 13.21 -26.65
C LEU A 37 11.51 14.57 -26.09
N TRP A 38 10.51 14.60 -25.18
CA TRP A 38 10.08 15.82 -24.50
C TRP A 38 11.22 16.52 -23.76
N GLN A 39 12.09 15.78 -23.05
CA GLN A 39 13.22 16.39 -22.36
C GLN A 39 14.21 17.06 -23.32
N ARG A 40 14.34 16.54 -24.55
CA ARG A 40 15.24 17.05 -25.58
C ARG A 40 14.66 18.22 -26.37
N THR A 41 13.38 18.16 -26.71
CA THR A 41 12.72 19.17 -27.56
C THR A 41 11.97 20.23 -26.77
N ARG A 42 11.59 19.93 -25.53
CA ARG A 42 10.69 20.73 -24.67
C ARG A 42 9.32 21.02 -25.29
N ASP A 43 8.91 20.22 -26.27
CA ASP A 43 7.62 20.34 -26.94
C ASP A 43 6.45 20.02 -25.98
N PRO A 44 5.46 20.92 -25.81
CA PRO A 44 4.30 20.69 -24.94
C PRO A 44 3.37 19.58 -25.41
N THR A 45 3.33 19.26 -26.71
CA THR A 45 2.50 18.15 -27.23
C THR A 45 2.99 16.81 -26.65
N LEU A 46 4.30 16.59 -26.69
CA LEU A 46 4.94 15.40 -26.11
C LEU A 46 4.76 15.30 -24.60
N LYS A 47 4.65 16.43 -23.88
CA LYS A 47 4.32 16.44 -22.45
C LYS A 47 2.91 15.89 -22.23
N THR A 48 1.97 16.30 -23.07
CA THR A 48 0.57 15.84 -23.04
C THR A 48 0.50 14.36 -23.35
N ASP A 49 1.17 13.91 -24.41
CA ASP A 49 1.24 12.49 -24.78
C ASP A 49 1.87 11.64 -23.69
N PHE A 50 2.96 12.12 -23.08
CA PHE A 50 3.59 11.46 -21.94
C PHE A 50 2.60 11.30 -20.77
N GLN A 51 1.82 12.33 -20.47
CA GLN A 51 0.84 12.28 -19.38
C GLN A 51 -0.31 11.33 -19.70
N ASN A 52 -0.81 11.33 -20.94
CA ASN A 52 -1.85 10.41 -21.41
C ASN A 52 -1.39 8.95 -21.30
N LEU A 53 -0.18 8.64 -21.79
CA LEU A 53 0.44 7.32 -21.65
C LEU A 53 0.62 6.93 -20.18
N ASN A 54 0.92 7.89 -19.31
CA ASN A 54 1.07 7.63 -17.88
C ASN A 54 -0.27 7.27 -17.20
N CYS A 55 -1.37 7.94 -17.58
CA CYS A 55 -2.71 7.57 -17.14
C CYS A 55 -3.11 6.18 -17.65
N GLU A 56 -2.92 5.93 -18.95
CA GLU A 56 -3.23 4.64 -19.57
C GLU A 56 -2.49 3.47 -18.88
N ILE A 57 -1.21 3.65 -18.57
CA ILE A 57 -0.44 2.63 -17.84
C ILE A 57 -1.02 2.38 -16.44
N LYS A 58 -1.46 3.44 -15.73
CA LYS A 58 -2.07 3.28 -14.40
C LYS A 58 -3.37 2.49 -14.50
N ASP A 59 -4.19 2.80 -15.49
CA ASP A 59 -5.47 2.13 -15.70
C ASP A 59 -5.27 0.66 -16.07
N LEU A 60 -4.33 0.36 -16.98
CA LEU A 60 -3.97 -1.01 -17.34
C LEU A 60 -3.45 -1.82 -16.15
N ILE A 61 -2.61 -1.22 -15.29
CA ILE A 61 -2.13 -1.88 -14.07
C ILE A 61 -3.29 -2.12 -13.09
N SER A 62 -4.18 -1.14 -12.93
CA SER A 62 -5.35 -1.26 -12.07
C SER A 62 -6.25 -2.41 -12.54
N ASN A 63 -6.59 -2.42 -13.83
CA ASN A 63 -7.42 -3.45 -14.45
C ASN A 63 -6.79 -4.84 -14.32
N HIS A 64 -5.49 -4.98 -14.61
CA HIS A 64 -4.80 -6.25 -14.44
C HIS A 64 -4.84 -6.76 -13.00
N LYS A 65 -4.69 -5.86 -12.02
CA LYS A 65 -4.80 -6.25 -10.60
C LYS A 65 -6.23 -6.62 -10.23
N ASN A 66 -7.23 -5.90 -10.73
CA ASN A 66 -8.64 -6.21 -10.48
C ASN A 66 -9.02 -7.58 -11.04
N ILE A 67 -8.65 -7.88 -12.28
CA ILE A 67 -8.86 -9.21 -12.89
C ILE A 67 -8.17 -10.30 -12.07
N ALA A 68 -6.93 -10.07 -11.60
CA ALA A 68 -6.25 -11.03 -10.75
C ALA A 68 -6.97 -11.25 -9.40
N TRP A 69 -7.55 -10.19 -8.83
CA TRP A 69 -8.36 -10.27 -7.62
C TRP A 69 -9.69 -10.99 -7.86
N GLU A 70 -10.40 -10.69 -8.93
CA GLU A 70 -11.66 -11.34 -9.34
C GLU A 70 -11.44 -12.84 -9.52
N ASN A 71 -10.42 -13.23 -10.30
CA ASN A 71 -10.05 -14.64 -10.47
C ASN A 71 -9.73 -15.33 -9.13
N PHE A 72 -9.06 -14.62 -8.21
CA PHE A 72 -8.77 -15.15 -6.89
C PHE A 72 -10.04 -15.33 -6.07
N THR A 73 -10.94 -14.35 -6.06
CA THR A 73 -12.23 -14.44 -5.34
C THR A 73 -13.13 -15.53 -5.92
N ASP A 74 -13.13 -15.71 -7.23
CA ASP A 74 -13.88 -16.76 -7.91
C ASP A 74 -13.32 -18.15 -7.55
N SER A 75 -11.99 -18.30 -7.54
CA SER A 75 -11.34 -19.54 -7.10
C SER A 75 -11.66 -19.93 -5.65
N LEU A 76 -11.89 -18.92 -4.79
CA LEU A 76 -12.36 -19.12 -3.42
C LEU A 76 -13.85 -19.50 -3.42
N ASN A 77 -14.66 -18.85 -4.27
CA ASN A 77 -16.09 -19.10 -4.37
C ASN A 77 -16.41 -20.50 -4.91
N ASP A 78 -15.65 -21.00 -5.88
CA ASP A 78 -15.79 -22.38 -6.39
C ASP A 78 -15.47 -23.44 -5.32
N ASN A 79 -14.60 -23.08 -4.37
CA ASN A 79 -14.30 -23.88 -3.18
C ASN A 79 -15.39 -23.79 -2.09
N THR A 80 -16.44 -22.97 -2.27
CA THR A 80 -17.45 -22.74 -1.22
C THR A 80 -18.43 -23.88 -1.02
N LYS A 81 -18.49 -24.86 -1.92
CA LYS A 81 -19.21 -26.13 -1.69
C LYS A 81 -18.74 -26.84 -0.40
N ASN A 82 -17.55 -26.49 0.11
CA ASN A 82 -16.96 -27.03 1.35
C ASN A 82 -16.57 -25.92 2.37
N SER A 83 -16.98 -24.66 2.13
CA SER A 83 -16.61 -23.45 2.91
C SER A 83 -16.90 -23.56 4.41
N GLY A 84 -18.04 -24.16 4.76
CA GLY A 84 -18.47 -24.32 6.15
C GLY A 84 -17.48 -25.11 7.02
N GLY A 85 -16.77 -26.09 6.46
CA GLY A 85 -15.78 -26.89 7.19
C GLY A 85 -14.49 -26.12 7.48
N LYS A 86 -14.04 -25.29 6.53
CA LYS A 86 -12.79 -24.54 6.64
C LYS A 86 -12.93 -23.34 7.58
N VAL A 87 -14.07 -22.63 7.51
CA VAL A 87 -14.43 -21.58 8.48
C VAL A 87 -14.52 -22.15 9.90
N LYS A 88 -15.13 -23.32 10.07
CA LYS A 88 -15.17 -24.01 11.38
C LYS A 88 -13.77 -24.40 11.87
N SER A 89 -12.89 -24.88 10.99
CA SER A 89 -11.50 -25.19 11.33
C SER A 89 -10.71 -23.97 11.80
N MET A 90 -10.80 -22.85 11.09
CA MET A 90 -10.16 -21.59 11.49
C MET A 90 -10.72 -21.03 12.81
N ARG A 91 -12.03 -21.18 13.07
CA ARG A 91 -12.60 -20.80 14.37
C ARG A 91 -12.12 -21.71 15.50
N LYS A 92 -11.96 -23.02 15.27
CA LYS A 92 -11.44 -23.96 16.27
C LYS A 92 -10.03 -23.60 16.73
N SER A 93 -9.15 -23.12 15.84
CA SER A 93 -7.81 -22.65 16.24
C SER A 93 -7.82 -21.36 17.05
N LEU A 94 -8.94 -20.62 17.11
CA LEU A 94 -9.10 -19.38 17.88
C LEU A 94 -9.75 -19.59 19.25
N GLN A 95 -10.20 -20.80 19.60
CA GLN A 95 -10.91 -21.03 20.87
C GLN A 95 -10.00 -21.09 22.10
N ASN A 96 -8.69 -21.09 21.92
CA ASN A 96 -7.72 -21.15 23.01
C ASN A 96 -7.07 -19.77 23.29
N ILE A 97 -7.87 -18.71 23.17
CA ILE A 97 -7.46 -17.38 23.65
C ILE A 97 -7.91 -17.32 25.12
N PRO A 98 -6.99 -17.30 26.10
CA PRO A 98 -7.37 -17.16 27.50
C PRO A 98 -8.12 -15.83 27.70
N PRO A 99 -9.10 -15.77 28.63
CA PRO A 99 -9.76 -14.52 28.97
C PRO A 99 -8.74 -13.43 29.28
N LEU A 100 -8.92 -12.24 28.72
CA LEU A 100 -8.10 -11.08 29.06
C LEU A 100 -8.29 -10.82 30.56
N GLU A 101 -7.22 -10.94 31.33
CA GLU A 101 -7.23 -10.60 32.75
C GLU A 101 -7.62 -9.11 32.88
N THR A 102 -8.84 -8.86 33.35
CA THR A 102 -9.23 -7.50 33.73
C THR A 102 -8.53 -7.16 35.04
N ASP A 103 -7.77 -6.07 35.04
CA ASP A 103 -7.01 -5.52 36.18
C ASP A 103 -7.89 -5.02 37.34
N ALA A 104 -8.81 -5.84 37.84
CA ALA A 104 -9.66 -5.54 38.99
C ALA A 104 -8.97 -5.89 40.34
N ASN A 105 -7.67 -6.20 40.33
CA ASN A 105 -6.90 -6.47 41.55
C ASN A 105 -5.49 -5.82 41.50
N ARG A 106 -5.42 -4.50 41.27
CA ARG A 106 -4.21 -3.72 41.52
C ARG A 106 -4.46 -2.72 42.65
N HIS A 107 -4.22 -3.16 43.88
CA HIS A 107 -4.07 -2.22 44.99
C HIS A 107 -2.73 -1.47 44.88
N SER A 108 -2.82 -0.15 45.09
CA SER A 108 -1.76 0.83 45.35
C SER A 108 -0.86 1.31 44.20
N GLY A 109 -1.14 2.54 43.76
CA GLY A 109 -0.11 3.60 43.81
C GLY A 109 0.53 4.04 42.50
N PHE A 110 -0.15 4.88 41.71
CA PHE A 110 0.51 5.98 40.98
C PHE A 110 -0.44 7.17 40.87
N PRO A 111 -0.10 8.37 41.40
CA PRO A 111 -0.97 9.53 41.33
C PRO A 111 -1.04 10.05 39.90
N CYS A 112 -2.24 10.01 39.33
CA CYS A 112 -2.58 10.69 38.08
C CYS A 112 -2.39 12.21 38.26
N ARG A 113 -1.33 12.78 37.67
CA ARG A 113 -1.23 14.24 37.49
C ARG A 113 -2.28 14.67 36.47
N LYS A 114 -3.37 15.28 36.94
CA LYS A 114 -4.31 16.04 36.10
C LYS A 114 -3.58 17.23 35.47
N GLY A 115 -3.14 17.09 34.24
CA GLY A 115 -2.82 18.22 33.37
C GLY A 115 -4.11 18.89 32.92
N ARG A 116 -4.40 20.07 33.48
CA ARG A 116 -5.54 20.91 33.14
C ARG A 116 -5.40 21.50 31.73
N GLY A 117 -6.46 21.39 30.95
CA GLY A 117 -7.11 22.49 30.22
C GLY A 117 -6.29 23.39 29.28
N ASN A 118 -6.72 23.36 28.01
CA ASN A 118 -6.89 24.49 27.09
C ASN A 118 -5.84 25.61 27.05
N ARG A 119 -5.11 25.67 25.93
CA ARG A 119 -4.67 26.93 25.35
C ARG A 119 -5.32 27.12 23.98
N ARG A 120 -6.47 27.80 23.95
CA ARG A 120 -6.89 28.61 22.80
C ARG A 120 -5.89 29.77 22.70
N LEU A 121 -5.23 29.90 21.57
CA LEU A 121 -4.84 31.19 21.00
C LEU A 121 -5.01 31.08 19.49
N LEU A 122 -6.26 31.19 19.06
CA LEU A 122 -6.62 31.71 17.75
C LEU A 122 -7.56 32.87 18.03
N GLU A 123 -7.00 34.07 18.05
CA GLU A 123 -7.70 35.34 17.88
C GLU A 123 -6.77 36.17 16.98
N ALA A 124 -7.09 36.22 15.70
CA ALA A 124 -6.67 37.27 14.78
C ALA A 124 -7.96 37.74 14.08
N PRO A 125 -8.40 38.98 14.34
CA PRO A 125 -8.50 39.99 13.29
C PRO A 125 -8.00 41.36 13.81
N ILE A 126 -7.49 42.32 13.02
CA ILE A 126 -7.78 42.82 11.68
C ILE A 126 -6.45 43.16 10.99
#